data_AF-A0A2E9L1J4-F1
#
_entry.id   AF-A0A2E9L1J4-F1
#
_cell.length_a   1.000
_cell.length_b   1.000
_cell.length_c   1.000
_cell.angle_alpha   90.00
_cell.angle_beta   90.00
_cell.angle_gamma   90.00
#
_symmetry.space_group_name_H-M   'P 1'
#
loop_
_entity.id
_entity.type
_entity.pdbx_description
1 polymer ?
#
loop_
_entity_poly.entity_id
_entity_poly.type
_entity_poly.pdbx_seq_one_letter_code
_entity_poly.pdbx_strand_id
1 'polypeptide(L)'
;MNLVIFKWLSQKRRMALVAASLGSVAFLLLGIPLPLLLGPMAGCLIAALCRQPLEDMGVFSIFMRTFLGVAIGSSITPEVLHAFPKYLQSIFFIPIFVLIIGLVGYPLFRRVFHYDKATAY
;
A
#
# COMPACT_ATOMS: atom_id res chain seq x y z
N MET A 1 -25.34 17.24 5.27
CA MET A 1 -24.33 16.95 4.22
C MET A 1 -22.98 17.66 4.43
N ASN A 2 -22.90 18.80 5.14
CA ASN A 2 -21.64 19.53 5.41
C ASN A 2 -20.84 19.10 6.67
N LEU A 3 -21.42 18.30 7.57
CA LEU A 3 -20.76 17.91 8.84
C LEU A 3 -19.87 16.66 8.73
N VAL A 4 -20.06 15.85 7.69
CA VAL A 4 -19.27 14.63 7.49
C VAL A 4 -17.86 15.02 7.03
N ILE A 5 -17.74 15.89 6.01
CA ILE A 5 -16.49 16.36 5.39
C ILE A 5 -15.50 16.95 6.40
N PHE A 6 -15.96 17.72 7.39
CA PHE A 6 -15.06 18.39 8.35
C PHE A 6 -14.42 17.42 9.37
N LYS A 7 -15.08 16.28 9.65
CA LYS A 7 -14.55 15.22 10.52
C LYS A 7 -13.62 14.23 9.78
N TRP A 8 -13.49 14.35 8.45
CA TRP A 8 -12.57 13.52 7.63
C TRP A 8 -11.10 13.89 7.80
N LEU A 9 -10.79 15.13 8.19
CA LEU A 9 -9.45 15.63 8.48
C LEU A 9 -9.05 15.38 9.95
N SER A 10 -9.09 14.12 10.38
CA SER A 10 -8.37 13.68 11.58
C SER A 10 -6.90 14.09 11.46
N GLN A 11 -6.30 14.64 12.52
CA GLN A 11 -4.90 15.07 12.57
C GLN A 11 -3.92 14.00 12.07
N LYS A 12 -4.27 12.73 12.32
CA LYS A 12 -3.55 11.51 11.92
C LYS A 12 -3.52 11.26 10.42
N ARG A 13 -4.62 11.59 9.74
CA ARG A 13 -4.77 11.46 8.27
C ARG A 13 -3.96 12.51 7.51
N ARG A 14 -3.87 13.72 8.06
CA ARG A 14 -2.98 14.76 7.52
C ARG A 14 -1.51 14.35 7.64
N MET A 15 -1.12 13.72 8.73
CA MET A 15 0.25 13.20 8.91
C MET A 15 0.60 12.14 7.86
N ALA A 16 -0.34 11.25 7.53
CA ALA A 16 -0.16 10.29 6.43
C ALA A 16 0.04 10.99 5.08
N LEU A 17 -0.77 12.01 4.78
CA LEU A 17 -0.65 12.76 3.54
C LEU A 17 0.68 13.52 3.44
N VAL A 18 1.12 14.14 4.54
CA VAL A 18 2.38 14.89 4.61
C VAL A 18 3.57 13.95 4.53
N ALA A 19 3.54 12.80 5.21
CA ALA A 19 4.59 11.80 5.11
C ALA A 19 4.68 11.21 3.69
N ALA A 20 3.53 10.90 3.07
CA ALA A 20 3.45 10.41 1.71
C ALA A 20 3.95 11.44 0.68
N SER A 21 3.55 12.71 0.82
CA SER A 21 3.99 13.77 -0.08
C SER A 21 5.47 14.08 0.08
N LEU A 22 6.00 14.13 1.31
CA LEU A 22 7.44 14.30 1.58
C LEU A 22 8.26 13.14 1.00
N GLY A 23 7.81 11.89 1.20
CA GLY A 23 8.47 10.71 0.62
C GLY A 23 8.43 10.71 -0.91
N SER A 24 7.31 11.16 -1.50
CA SER A 24 7.18 11.29 -2.96
C SER A 24 8.09 12.37 -3.52
N VAL A 25 8.14 13.55 -2.90
CA VAL A 25 9.01 14.66 -3.30
C VAL A 25 10.48 14.29 -3.18
N ALA A 26 10.86 13.59 -2.10
CA ALA A 26 12.23 13.10 -1.92
C ALA A 26 12.63 12.10 -3.03
N PHE A 27 11.74 11.17 -3.40
CA PHE A 27 11.99 10.21 -4.48
C PHE A 27 11.97 10.84 -5.88
N LEU A 28 11.17 11.88 -6.09
CA LEU A 28 11.17 12.67 -7.33
C LEU A 28 12.51 13.38 -7.54
N LEU A 29 13.12 13.90 -6.47
CA LEU A 29 14.44 14.53 -6.52
C LEU A 29 15.58 13.52 -6.79
N LEU A 30 15.39 12.24 -6.45
CA LEU A 30 16.36 11.16 -6.68
C LEU A 30 16.27 10.53 -8.08
N GLY A 31 15.31 10.93 -8.92
CA GLY A 31 15.24 10.50 -10.34
C GLY A 31 14.94 9.01 -10.56
N ILE A 32 14.40 8.32 -9.55
CA ILE A 32 14.08 6.88 -9.63
C ILE A 32 12.81 6.69 -10.48
N PRO A 33 12.75 5.73 -11.43
CA PRO A 33 11.65 5.60 -12.40
C PRO A 33 10.27 5.22 -11.83
N LEU A 34 10.15 4.91 -10.53
CA LEU A 34 8.87 4.63 -9.83
C LEU A 34 8.67 5.52 -8.58
N PRO A 35 8.82 6.85 -8.67
CA PRO A 35 8.87 7.70 -7.48
C PRO A 35 7.48 7.90 -6.85
N LEU A 36 6.42 7.85 -7.67
CA LEU A 36 5.04 8.06 -7.21
C LEU A 36 4.46 6.85 -6.46
N LEU A 37 5.02 5.66 -6.64
CA LEU A 37 4.62 4.45 -5.92
C LEU A 37 5.54 4.17 -4.73
N LEU A 38 6.86 4.20 -4.96
CA LEU A 38 7.84 3.90 -3.92
C LEU A 38 7.98 5.04 -2.91
N GLY A 39 7.93 6.29 -3.37
CA GLY A 39 8.06 7.48 -2.52
C GLY A 39 7.01 7.57 -1.41
N PRO A 40 5.70 7.48 -1.68
CA PRO A 40 4.69 7.56 -0.63
C PRO A 40 4.69 6.31 0.27
N MET A 41 4.97 5.11 -0.26
CA MET A 41 5.12 3.90 0.55
C MET A 41 6.30 4.02 1.52
N ALA A 42 7.45 4.51 1.06
CA ALA A 42 8.63 4.73 1.89
C ALA A 42 8.41 5.86 2.90
N GLY A 43 7.77 6.96 2.49
CA GLY A 43 7.43 8.07 3.39
C GLY A 43 6.50 7.64 4.52
N CYS A 44 5.43 6.88 4.19
CA CYS A 44 4.54 6.29 5.18
C CYS A 44 5.25 5.25 6.07
N LEU A 45 6.14 4.43 5.51
CA LEU A 45 6.91 3.44 6.27
C LEU A 45 7.84 4.12 7.28
N ILE A 46 8.59 5.14 6.86
CA ILE A 46 9.47 5.91 7.75
C ILE A 46 8.64 6.58 8.86
N ALA A 47 7.50 7.19 8.52
CA ALA A 47 6.60 7.77 9.50
C ALA A 47 6.05 6.72 10.49
N ALA A 48 5.75 5.51 10.02
CA ALA A 48 5.28 4.40 10.85
C ALA A 48 6.37 3.91 11.81
N LEU A 49 7.61 3.80 11.33
CA LEU A 49 8.77 3.47 12.15
C LEU A 49 9.03 4.55 13.22
N CYS A 50 8.79 5.82 12.88
CA CYS A 50 8.79 6.94 13.83
C CYS A 50 7.58 6.95 14.79
N ARG A 51 6.78 5.88 14.85
CA ARG A 51 5.58 5.71 15.69
C ARG A 51 4.51 6.79 15.46
N GLN A 52 4.45 7.40 14.28
CA GLN A 52 3.36 8.33 13.99
C GLN A 52 2.04 7.56 13.78
N PRO A 53 0.92 8.03 14.36
CA PRO A 53 -0.39 7.41 14.18
C PRO A 53 -0.89 7.66 12.76
N LEU A 54 -0.54 6.77 11.83
CA LEU A 54 -1.02 6.76 10.46
C LEU A 54 -2.39 6.06 10.43
N GLU A 55 -3.40 6.75 9.93
CA GLU A 55 -4.75 6.20 9.77
C GLU A 55 -5.13 6.09 8.30
N ASP A 56 -5.81 5.00 7.95
CA ASP A 56 -6.31 4.78 6.59
C ASP A 56 -7.37 5.84 6.22
N MET A 57 -7.44 6.16 4.92
CA MET A 57 -8.35 7.12 4.31
C MET A 57 -9.80 6.61 4.23
N GLY A 58 -10.17 5.56 4.97
CA GLY A 58 -11.54 5.04 5.06
C GLY A 58 -12.15 4.70 3.69
N VAL A 59 -13.33 5.26 3.39
CA VAL A 59 -14.08 5.02 2.14
C VAL A 59 -13.25 5.34 0.89
N PHE A 60 -12.36 6.33 0.95
CA PHE A 60 -11.50 6.65 -0.19
C PHE A 60 -10.49 5.53 -0.49
N SER A 61 -9.92 4.90 0.55
CA SER A 61 -9.02 3.75 0.40
C SER A 61 -9.75 2.54 -0.18
N ILE A 62 -10.99 2.30 0.26
CA ILE A 62 -11.83 1.23 -0.31
C ILE A 62 -12.08 1.48 -1.79
N PHE A 63 -12.45 2.70 -2.18
CA PHE A 63 -12.67 3.06 -3.58
C PHE A 63 -11.41 2.90 -4.44
N MET A 64 -10.25 3.34 -3.93
CA MET A 64 -8.97 3.19 -4.62
C MET A 64 -8.57 1.72 -4.81
N ARG A 65 -8.78 0.86 -3.80
CA ARG A 65 -8.53 -0.59 -3.93
C ARG A 65 -9.41 -1.22 -5.02
N THR A 66 -10.67 -0.81 -5.11
CA THR A 66 -11.56 -1.25 -6.18
C THR A 66 -11.07 -0.76 -7.54
N PHE A 67 -10.72 0.52 -7.67
CA PHE A 67 -10.19 1.10 -8.91
C PHE A 67 -8.91 0.38 -9.37
N LEU A 68 -8.00 0.09 -8.44
CA LEU A 68 -6.76 -0.65 -8.73
C LEU A 68 -7.08 -2.06 -9.25
N GLY A 69 -8.04 -2.76 -8.65
CA GLY A 69 -8.49 -4.08 -9.11
C GLY A 69 -9.09 -4.05 -10.52
N VAL A 70 -9.92 -3.03 -10.81
CA VAL A 70 -10.51 -2.84 -12.14
C VAL A 70 -9.43 -2.50 -13.18
N ALA A 71 -8.48 -1.62 -12.85
CA ALA A 71 -7.39 -1.24 -13.75
C ALA A 71 -6.46 -2.43 -14.08
N ILE A 72 -6.16 -3.29 -13.09
CA ILE A 72 -5.39 -4.50 -13.33
C ILE A 72 -6.20 -5.49 -14.20
N GLY A 73 -7.49 -5.66 -13.90
CA GLY A 73 -8.38 -6.55 -14.66
C GLY A 73 -8.60 -6.11 -16.11
N SER A 74 -8.72 -4.80 -16.37
CA SER A 74 -8.90 -4.26 -17.72
C SER A 74 -7.62 -4.28 -18.56
N SER A 75 -6.46 -4.46 -17.94
CA SER A 75 -5.17 -4.57 -18.64
C SER A 75 -4.92 -5.98 -19.22
N ILE A 76 -5.83 -6.94 -19.00
CA ILE A 76 -5.71 -8.28 -19.58
C ILE A 76 -6.18 -8.24 -21.04
N THR A 77 -5.22 -8.21 -21.97
CA THR A 77 -5.49 -8.30 -23.42
C THR A 77 -5.48 -9.75 -23.89
N PRO A 78 -6.14 -10.07 -25.02
CA PRO A 78 -6.11 -11.41 -25.61
C PRO A 78 -4.68 -11.89 -25.94
N GLU A 79 -3.73 -11.01 -26.30
CA GLU A 79 -2.35 -11.43 -26.52
C GLU A 79 -1.68 -11.94 -25.23
N VAL A 80 -1.95 -11.30 -24.08
CA VAL A 80 -1.43 -11.70 -22.78
C VAL A 80 -2.01 -13.06 -22.35
N LEU A 81 -3.27 -13.34 -22.70
CA LEU A 81 -3.91 -14.64 -22.46
C LEU A 81 -3.27 -15.77 -23.28
N HIS A 82 -2.87 -15.51 -24.53
CA HIS A 82 -2.15 -16.50 -25.33
C HIS A 82 -0.71 -16.75 -24.83
N ALA A 83 -0.06 -15.71 -24.31
CA ALA A 83 1.26 -15.82 -23.68
C ALA A 83 1.20 -16.26 -22.21
N PHE A 84 0.01 -16.36 -21.61
CA PHE A 84 -0.24 -16.73 -20.21
C PHE A 84 0.51 -18.00 -19.77
N PRO A 85 0.62 -19.07 -20.58
CA PRO A 85 1.34 -20.26 -20.17
C PRO A 85 2.83 -20.01 -19.88
N LYS A 86 3.44 -19.04 -20.55
CA LYS A 86 4.84 -18.65 -20.31
C LYS A 86 4.99 -17.81 -19.03
N TYR A 87 3.95 -17.09 -18.62
CA TYR A 87 3.94 -16.28 -17.40
C TYR A 87 3.49 -17.06 -16.16
N LEU A 88 2.84 -18.21 -16.32
CA LEU A 88 2.39 -19.08 -15.22
C LEU A 88 3.52 -19.39 -14.23
N GLN A 89 4.73 -19.62 -14.73
CA GLN A 89 5.88 -19.92 -13.88
C GLN A 89 6.22 -18.73 -12.96
N SER A 90 6.21 -17.50 -13.47
CA SER A 90 6.40 -16.30 -12.66
C SER A 90 5.21 -16.01 -11.74
N ILE A 91 3.98 -16.25 -12.20
CA ILE A 91 2.76 -16.07 -11.40
C ILE A 91 2.74 -17.00 -10.19
N PHE A 92 3.27 -18.22 -10.32
CA PHE A 92 3.35 -19.18 -9.22
C PHE A 92 4.25 -18.72 -8.07
N PHE A 93 5.24 -17.86 -8.34
CA PHE A 93 6.06 -17.27 -7.28
C PHE A 93 5.30 -16.23 -6.45
N ILE A 94 4.25 -15.61 -6.98
CA ILE A 94 3.47 -14.58 -6.28
C ILE A 94 2.83 -15.12 -4.98
N PRO A 95 2.04 -16.22 -4.98
CA PRO A 95 1.44 -16.73 -3.75
C PRO A 95 2.52 -17.19 -2.75
N ILE A 96 3.62 -17.79 -3.22
CA ILE A 96 4.74 -18.18 -2.35
C ILE A 96 5.34 -16.95 -1.68
N PHE A 97 5.61 -15.89 -2.46
CA PHE A 97 6.15 -14.64 -1.93
C PHE A 97 5.20 -14.00 -0.92
N VAL A 98 3.89 -13.93 -1.23
CA VAL A 98 2.85 -13.43 -0.32
C VAL A 98 2.82 -14.23 0.99
N LEU A 99 2.98 -15.56 0.91
CA LEU A 99 3.00 -16.44 2.09
C LEU A 99 4.25 -16.17 2.94
N ILE A 100 5.42 -16.01 2.32
CA ILE A 100 6.67 -15.69 3.02
C ILE A 100 6.58 -14.31 3.70
N ILE A 101 6.14 -13.26 3.00
CA ILE A 101 6.01 -11.94 3.62
C ILE A 101 4.95 -11.91 4.73
N GLY A 102 3.88 -12.71 4.61
CA GLY A 102 2.89 -12.88 5.69
C GLY A 102 3.51 -13.59 6.90
N LEU A 103 4.25 -14.67 6.69
CA LEU A 103 4.93 -15.42 7.75
C LEU A 103 6.06 -14.63 8.42
N VAL A 104 6.70 -13.69 7.72
CA VAL A 104 7.74 -12.82 8.27
C VAL A 104 7.13 -11.55 8.89
N GLY A 105 6.11 -10.97 8.27
CA GLY A 105 5.42 -9.77 8.73
C GLY A 105 4.61 -10.02 10.00
N TYR A 106 3.87 -11.12 10.08
CA TYR A 106 3.07 -11.49 11.25
C TYR A 106 3.88 -11.51 12.56
N PRO A 107 5.04 -12.22 12.67
CA PRO A 107 5.85 -12.20 13.88
C PRO A 107 6.55 -10.85 14.11
N LEU A 108 6.86 -10.07 13.06
CA LEU A 108 7.41 -8.73 13.20
C LEU A 108 6.41 -7.78 13.89
N PHE A 109 5.17 -7.74 13.40
CA PHE A 109 4.10 -6.92 13.99
C PHE A 109 3.72 -7.40 15.40
N ARG A 110 3.81 -8.71 15.64
CA ARG A 110 3.49 -9.30 16.95
C ARG A 110 4.58 -9.09 18.00
N ARG A 111 5.86 -9.25 17.65
CA ARG A 111 6.98 -9.17 18.62
C ARG A 111 7.56 -7.77 18.78
N VAL A 112 7.61 -6.97 17.72
CA VAL A 112 8.25 -5.63 17.76
C VAL A 112 7.23 -4.53 18.07
N PHE A 113 6.01 -4.64 17.53
CA PHE A 113 5.00 -3.60 17.64
C PHE A 113 3.83 -3.93 18.58
N HIS A 114 3.78 -5.14 19.17
CA HIS A 114 2.74 -5.58 20.12
C HIS A 114 1.30 -5.40 19.61
N TYR A 115 1.07 -5.56 18.30
CA TYR A 115 -0.27 -5.51 17.73
C TYR A 115 -1.08 -6.78 18.05
N ASP A 116 -2.39 -6.60 18.29
CA ASP A 116 -3.32 -7.68 18.65
C ASP A 116 -3.61 -8.62 17.46
N LYS A 117 -4.10 -9.84 17.71
CA LYS A 117 -4.31 -10.89 16.68
C LYS A 117 -5.18 -10.41 15.51
N ALA A 118 -6.11 -9.49 15.77
CA ALA A 118 -7.04 -8.95 14.78
C ALA A 118 -6.43 -7.86 13.87
N THR A 119 -5.29 -7.28 14.25
CA THR A 119 -4.60 -6.21 13.51
C THR A 119 -3.28 -6.65 12.88
N ALA A 120 -2.86 -7.90 13.10
CA ALA A 120 -1.58 -8.44 12.63
C ALA A 120 -1.67 -9.34 11.38
N TYR A 121 -2.86 -9.51 10.78
CA TYR A 121 -3.09 -10.27 9.53
C TYR A 121 -3.10 -9.34 8.31
#